data_AF-D2VUY1-F1
#
_entry.id   AF-D2VUY1-F1
#
_cell.length_a   1.000
_cell.length_b   1.000
_cell.length_c   1.000
_cell.angle_alpha   90.00
_cell.angle_beta   90.00
_cell.angle_gamma   90.00
#
_symmetry.space_group_name_H-M   'P 1'
#
loop_
_entity.id
_entity.type
_entity.pdbx_description
1 polymer ?
#
loop_
_entity_poly.entity_id
_entity_poly.type
_entity_poly.pdbx_seq_one_letter_code
_entity_poly.pdbx_strand_id
1 'polypeptide(L)'
;MEIDKTQEISDCLQKAKSHLVKYGTSAVESSLRVQIEQFDNEDFVTFEVLKRVIEYLNNNTSDDKSSSKTYLHKLVKGSKIRLTKQTPTITKKDPKWLKLTEQLKKKMADEEYSKMVKNVVGRPRDEREAINSYKGQLGVGLDLVVTMATMFILFFTISQYIFEGENKTQNQMLFGLFGLIVGLLIDAILVIVRGEKYDIIGKQQLTHKNIATNAYGIETVPLEIRKKLAQARTQKKND
;
A
#
# COMPACT_ATOMS: atom_id res chain seq x y z
N MET A 1 14.91 31.46 -7.17
CA MET A 1 14.91 31.29 -5.70
C MET A 1 15.01 32.68 -5.11
N GLU A 2 13.94 33.12 -4.49
CA GLU A 2 13.79 34.48 -3.97
C GLU A 2 13.96 34.46 -2.46
N ILE A 3 14.69 35.42 -1.93
CA ILE A 3 14.99 35.55 -0.50
C ILE A 3 14.38 36.86 -0.02
N ASP A 4 13.62 36.82 1.07
CA ASP A 4 13.08 38.04 1.70
C ASP A 4 14.22 38.97 2.12
N LYS A 5 14.08 40.26 1.79
CA LYS A 5 15.05 41.31 2.13
C LYS A 5 15.06 41.54 3.63
N THR A 6 16.11 41.08 4.31
CA THR A 6 16.37 41.39 5.71
C THR A 6 17.18 42.68 5.83
N GLN A 7 17.17 43.31 7.02
CA GLN A 7 17.90 44.55 7.28
C GLN A 7 19.40 44.42 6.96
N GLU A 8 20.02 43.27 7.30
CA GLU A 8 21.43 42.99 6.99
C GLU A 8 21.71 42.89 5.47
N ILE A 9 20.76 42.35 4.70
CA ILE A 9 20.87 42.27 3.23
C ILE A 9 20.74 43.67 2.62
N SER A 10 19.85 44.51 3.15
CA SER A 10 19.68 45.89 2.71
C SER A 10 20.95 46.73 2.93
N ASP A 11 21.54 46.64 4.13
CA ASP A 11 22.77 47.37 4.47
C ASP A 11 23.95 46.93 3.58
N CYS A 12 24.03 45.64 3.27
CA CYS A 12 25.03 45.08 2.35
C CYS A 12 24.84 45.59 0.91
N LEU A 13 23.61 45.64 0.42
CA LEU A 13 23.28 46.16 -0.92
C LEU A 13 23.58 47.66 -1.03
N GLN A 14 23.27 48.46 0.01
CA GLN A 14 23.61 49.88 0.05
C GLN A 14 25.13 50.11 0.07
N LYS A 15 25.88 49.31 0.86
CA LYS A 15 27.34 49.35 0.88
C LYS A 15 27.92 49.05 -0.51
N ALA A 16 27.42 48.01 -1.18
CA ALA A 16 27.81 47.66 -2.54
C ALA A 16 27.47 48.76 -3.55
N LYS A 17 26.27 49.36 -3.46
CA LYS A 17 25.84 50.47 -4.32
C LYS A 17 26.79 51.65 -4.20
N SER A 18 27.15 52.06 -2.98
CA SER A 18 28.07 53.17 -2.73
C SER A 18 29.48 52.90 -3.30
N HIS A 19 29.98 51.66 -3.16
CA HIS A 19 31.27 51.25 -3.71
C HIS A 19 31.27 51.23 -5.23
N LEU A 20 30.20 50.69 -5.83
CA LEU A 20 30.02 50.70 -7.27
C LEU A 20 29.94 52.13 -7.80
N VAL A 21 29.30 53.08 -7.08
CA VAL A 21 29.20 54.50 -7.51
C VAL A 21 30.57 55.15 -7.58
N LYS A 22 31.45 54.79 -6.67
CA LYS A 22 32.76 55.39 -6.53
C LYS A 22 33.84 54.76 -7.42
N TYR A 23 33.75 53.46 -7.72
CA TYR A 23 34.82 52.70 -8.39
C TYR A 23 34.38 51.88 -9.60
N GLY A 24 33.08 51.83 -9.89
CA GLY A 24 32.54 50.94 -10.92
C GLY A 24 32.65 51.52 -12.33
N THR A 25 33.62 51.04 -13.11
CA THR A 25 33.86 51.43 -14.51
C THR A 25 33.70 50.28 -15.51
N SER A 26 33.51 49.04 -15.04
CA SER A 26 33.37 47.86 -15.89
C SER A 26 31.91 47.61 -16.30
N ALA A 27 31.70 47.11 -17.53
CA ALA A 27 30.38 46.77 -18.06
C ALA A 27 29.60 45.78 -17.16
N VAL A 28 30.32 44.89 -16.47
CA VAL A 28 29.74 43.92 -15.52
C VAL A 28 29.24 44.62 -14.24
N GLU A 29 29.97 45.63 -13.75
CA GLU A 29 29.60 46.42 -12.57
C GLU A 29 28.39 47.32 -12.87
N SER A 30 28.30 47.85 -14.09
CA SER A 30 27.12 48.58 -14.58
C SER A 30 25.88 47.70 -14.62
N SER A 31 26.00 46.45 -15.07
CA SER A 31 24.88 45.50 -15.06
C SER A 31 24.43 45.13 -13.65
N LEU A 32 25.38 45.03 -12.71
CA LEU A 32 25.11 44.74 -11.30
C LEU A 32 24.38 45.92 -10.63
N ARG A 33 24.77 47.16 -10.93
CA ARG A 33 24.09 48.37 -10.44
C ARG A 33 22.62 48.41 -10.86
N VAL A 34 22.33 48.15 -12.14
CA VAL A 34 20.96 48.14 -12.67
C VAL A 34 20.13 47.04 -11.99
N GLN A 35 20.72 45.86 -11.74
CA GLN A 35 20.05 44.78 -11.02
C GLN A 35 19.79 45.17 -9.56
N ILE A 36 20.78 45.72 -8.84
CA ILE A 36 20.60 46.19 -7.45
C ILE A 36 19.50 47.25 -7.36
N GLU A 37 19.44 48.18 -8.31
CA GLU A 37 18.42 49.24 -8.35
C GLU A 37 17.02 48.70 -8.64
N GLN A 38 16.91 47.66 -9.47
CA GLN A 38 15.65 46.96 -9.71
C GLN A 38 15.13 46.27 -8.43
N PHE A 39 16.02 45.72 -7.60
CA PHE A 39 15.66 45.09 -6.32
C PHE A 39 15.60 46.07 -5.13
N ASP A 40 15.81 47.38 -5.35
CA ASP A 40 15.66 48.38 -4.29
C ASP A 40 14.18 48.61 -3.94
N ASN A 41 13.30 48.46 -4.93
CA ASN A 41 11.84 48.63 -4.82
C ASN A 41 11.09 47.34 -4.45
N GLU A 42 11.77 46.19 -4.40
CA GLU A 42 11.16 44.89 -4.14
C GLU A 42 11.52 44.38 -2.73
N ASP A 43 10.57 43.68 -2.09
CA ASP A 43 10.76 43.09 -0.76
C ASP A 43 11.64 41.83 -0.78
N PHE A 44 12.12 41.41 -1.96
CA PHE A 44 12.87 40.19 -2.16
C PHE A 44 14.06 40.39 -3.10
N VAL A 45 15.08 39.54 -2.94
CA VAL A 45 16.29 39.54 -3.74
C VAL A 45 16.56 38.13 -4.25
N THR A 46 16.93 38.00 -5.52
CA THR A 46 17.34 36.71 -6.10
C THR A 46 18.70 36.28 -5.56
N PHE A 47 18.82 35.01 -5.18
CA PHE A 47 20.05 34.43 -4.64
C PHE A 47 21.31 34.68 -5.51
N GLU A 48 21.14 34.68 -6.84
CA GLU A 48 22.23 34.93 -7.78
C GLU A 48 22.80 36.35 -7.68
N VAL A 49 21.95 37.35 -7.46
CA VAL A 49 22.35 38.75 -7.34
C VAL A 49 23.10 38.95 -6.03
N LEU A 50 22.58 38.38 -4.92
CA LEU A 50 23.23 38.44 -3.62
C LEU A 50 24.63 37.78 -3.65
N LYS A 51 24.77 36.64 -4.33
CA LYS A 51 26.08 35.98 -4.52
C LYS A 51 27.07 36.88 -5.26
N ARG A 52 26.66 37.49 -6.38
CA ARG A 52 27.53 38.39 -7.17
C ARG A 52 27.94 39.62 -6.36
N VAL A 53 27.04 40.18 -5.57
CA VAL A 53 27.34 41.35 -4.72
C VAL A 53 28.37 41.01 -3.64
N ILE A 54 28.26 39.86 -2.99
CA ILE A 54 29.21 39.42 -1.95
C ILE A 54 30.59 39.12 -2.56
N GLU A 55 30.62 38.47 -3.72
CA GLU A 55 31.86 38.19 -4.45
C GLU A 55 32.56 39.49 -4.86
N TYR A 56 31.78 40.46 -5.37
CA TYR A 56 32.27 41.79 -5.70
C TYR A 56 32.88 42.52 -4.48
N LEU A 57 32.15 42.55 -3.35
CA LEU A 57 32.61 43.21 -2.14
C LEU A 57 33.86 42.53 -1.56
N ASN A 58 33.93 41.20 -1.51
CA ASN A 58 35.08 40.50 -0.97
C ASN A 58 36.34 40.69 -1.84
N ASN A 59 36.20 40.74 -3.16
CA ASN A 59 37.33 40.93 -4.07
C ASN A 59 37.88 42.37 -4.02
N ASN A 60 37.02 43.37 -3.81
CA ASN A 60 37.43 44.79 -3.83
C ASN A 60 37.71 45.41 -2.45
N THR A 61 37.22 44.79 -1.36
CA THR A 61 37.40 45.31 0.02
C THR A 61 38.59 44.66 0.75
N SER A 62 39.45 43.92 0.04
CA SER A 62 40.56 43.16 0.65
C SER A 62 41.70 44.01 1.24
N ASP A 63 41.69 45.33 1.06
CA ASP A 63 42.75 46.24 1.55
C ASP A 63 42.46 46.92 2.91
N ASP A 64 41.22 46.91 3.40
CA ASP A 64 40.90 47.53 4.69
C ASP A 64 41.08 46.52 5.84
N LYS A 65 42.13 46.74 6.65
CA LYS A 65 42.65 45.95 7.79
C LYS A 65 41.67 45.60 8.93
N SER A 66 40.35 45.69 8.76
CA SER A 66 39.38 45.36 9.81
C SER A 66 38.03 44.79 9.34
N SER A 67 37.76 44.62 8.04
CA SER A 67 36.47 44.09 7.59
C SER A 67 36.54 42.57 7.36
N SER A 68 36.12 41.78 8.36
CA SER A 68 35.96 40.33 8.24
C SER A 68 35.18 39.96 6.95
N LYS A 69 35.71 39.02 6.16
CA LYS A 69 35.06 38.50 4.94
C LYS A 69 33.57 38.27 5.20
N THR A 70 32.72 38.88 4.37
CA THR A 70 31.27 38.72 4.54
C THR A 70 30.85 37.42 3.90
N TYR A 71 30.29 36.50 4.68
CA TYR A 71 29.85 35.20 4.20
C TYR A 71 28.34 35.19 3.94
N LEU A 72 27.95 34.56 2.84
CA LEU A 72 26.55 34.39 2.43
C LEU A 72 25.70 33.73 3.52
N HIS A 73 26.23 32.73 4.22
CA HIS A 73 25.50 32.05 5.29
C HIS A 73 25.16 32.96 6.47
N LYS A 74 25.90 34.05 6.69
CA LYS A 74 25.61 35.04 7.74
C LYS A 74 24.45 35.93 7.33
N LEU A 75 24.45 36.42 6.08
CA LEU A 75 23.41 37.30 5.53
C LEU A 75 22.08 36.56 5.29
N VAL A 76 22.15 35.27 4.95
CA VAL A 76 20.96 34.44 4.72
C VAL A 76 20.40 33.90 6.05
N LYS A 77 21.14 33.99 7.16
CA LYS A 77 20.70 33.53 8.49
C LYS A 77 19.50 34.35 8.95
N GLY A 78 18.34 33.71 9.02
CA GLY A 78 17.08 34.37 9.42
C GLY A 78 16.24 34.90 8.25
N SER A 79 16.71 34.78 7.01
CA SER A 79 15.90 35.10 5.83
C SER A 79 14.95 33.94 5.47
N LYS A 80 13.72 34.27 5.06
CA LYS A 80 12.75 33.29 4.58
C LYS A 80 12.92 33.11 3.07
N ILE A 81 13.00 31.86 2.64
CA ILE A 81 13.10 31.51 1.22
C ILE A 81 11.68 31.44 0.64
N ARG A 82 11.39 32.31 -0.32
CA ARG A 82 10.18 32.20 -1.14
C ARG A 82 10.48 31.25 -2.30
N LEU A 83 9.93 30.05 -2.20
CA LEU A 83 9.83 29.16 -3.34
C LEU A 83 8.60 29.61 -4.13
N THR A 84 8.81 30.32 -5.24
CA THR A 84 7.76 30.62 -6.20
C THR A 84 7.11 29.29 -6.59
N LYS A 85 5.89 29.06 -6.10
CA LYS A 85 5.13 27.85 -6.40
C LYS A 85 4.88 27.87 -7.90
N GLN A 86 5.65 27.09 -8.65
CA GLN A 86 5.40 26.93 -10.07
C GLN A 86 3.98 26.41 -10.22
N THR A 87 3.09 27.27 -10.70
CA THR A 87 1.73 26.87 -11.04
C THR A 87 1.87 25.78 -12.09
N PRO A 88 1.42 24.55 -11.81
CA PRO A 88 1.61 23.46 -12.76
C PRO A 88 0.88 23.85 -14.04
N THR A 89 1.64 23.99 -15.13
CA THR A 89 1.08 24.09 -16.48
C THR A 89 0.17 22.89 -16.66
N ILE A 90 -1.14 23.12 -16.74
CA ILE A 90 -2.14 22.06 -16.90
C ILE A 90 -2.00 21.57 -18.34
N THR A 91 -1.09 20.61 -18.55
CA THR A 91 -0.99 19.88 -19.80
C THR A 91 -2.32 19.14 -20.00
N LYS A 92 -2.92 19.30 -21.19
CA LYS A 92 -4.18 18.64 -21.58
C LYS A 92 -4.10 17.16 -21.22
N LYS A 93 -4.88 16.75 -20.22
CA LYS A 93 -4.81 15.42 -19.61
C LYS A 93 -5.07 14.35 -20.67
N ASP A 94 -4.13 13.43 -20.88
CA ASP A 94 -4.31 12.40 -21.90
C ASP A 94 -5.59 11.59 -21.61
N PRO A 95 -6.35 11.18 -22.65
CA PRO A 95 -7.61 10.45 -22.46
C PRO A 95 -7.43 9.11 -21.73
N LYS A 96 -6.22 8.53 -21.75
CA LYS A 96 -5.89 7.32 -21.01
C LYS A 96 -5.85 7.56 -19.50
N TRP A 97 -5.29 8.69 -19.07
CA TRP A 97 -5.23 9.07 -17.65
C TRP A 97 -6.61 9.33 -17.07
N LEU A 98 -7.52 9.93 -17.86
CA LEU A 98 -8.89 10.18 -17.42
C LEU A 98 -9.63 8.87 -17.14
N LYS A 99 -9.55 7.90 -18.06
CA LYS A 99 -10.15 6.58 -17.90
C LYS A 99 -9.60 5.83 -16.68
N LEU A 100 -8.28 5.90 -16.45
CA LEU A 100 -7.67 5.32 -15.25
C LEU A 100 -8.19 5.98 -13.97
N THR A 101 -8.31 7.30 -13.95
CA THR A 101 -8.86 8.00 -12.77
C THR A 101 -10.32 7.66 -12.52
N GLU A 102 -11.12 7.47 -13.56
CA GLU A 102 -12.53 7.03 -13.43
C GLU A 102 -12.62 5.60 -12.90
N GLN A 103 -11.78 4.69 -13.41
CA GLN A 103 -11.71 3.31 -12.92
C GLN A 103 -11.27 3.24 -11.44
N LEU A 104 -10.27 4.03 -11.05
CA LEU A 104 -9.79 4.10 -9.67
C LEU A 104 -10.87 4.67 -8.74
N LYS A 105 -11.58 5.73 -9.17
CA LYS A 105 -12.71 6.28 -8.42
C LYS A 105 -13.82 5.27 -8.23
N LYS A 106 -14.15 4.51 -9.29
CA LYS A 106 -15.17 3.46 -9.21
C LYS A 106 -14.77 2.38 -8.21
N LYS A 107 -13.53 1.89 -8.25
CA LYS A 107 -13.01 0.90 -7.28
C LYS A 107 -13.10 1.39 -5.83
N MET A 108 -12.71 2.64 -5.58
CA MET A 108 -12.82 3.23 -4.25
C MET A 108 -14.27 3.33 -3.76
N ALA A 109 -15.19 3.73 -4.65
CA ALA A 109 -16.61 3.78 -4.32
C ALA A 109 -17.20 2.38 -4.02
N ASP A 110 -16.81 1.37 -4.81
CA ASP A 110 -17.23 -0.01 -4.61
C ASP A 110 -16.68 -0.59 -3.27
N GLU A 111 -15.43 -0.28 -2.93
CA GLU A 111 -14.83 -0.65 -1.63
C GLU A 111 -15.52 0.03 -0.44
N GLU A 112 -15.86 1.31 -0.56
CA GLU A 112 -16.54 2.06 0.48
C GLU A 112 -17.98 1.55 0.67
N TYR A 113 -18.71 1.33 -0.42
CA TYR A 113 -20.01 0.69 -0.39
C TYR A 113 -19.93 -0.70 0.26
N SER A 114 -18.95 -1.52 -0.13
CA SER A 114 -18.70 -2.84 0.46
C SER A 114 -18.48 -2.76 1.98
N LYS A 115 -17.70 -1.78 2.46
CA LYS A 115 -17.50 -1.54 3.90
C LYS A 115 -18.79 -1.15 4.61
N MET A 116 -19.64 -0.32 4.00
CA MET A 116 -20.92 0.10 4.57
C MET A 116 -21.91 -1.07 4.65
N VAL A 117 -21.97 -1.92 3.62
CA VAL A 117 -22.90 -3.07 3.59
C VAL A 117 -22.36 -4.30 4.32
N LYS A 118 -21.08 -4.33 4.70
CA LYS A 118 -20.44 -5.45 5.42
C LYS A 118 -21.12 -5.85 6.73
N ASN A 119 -21.79 -4.91 7.38
CA ASN A 119 -22.52 -5.14 8.62
C ASN A 119 -23.99 -5.55 8.40
N VAL A 120 -24.52 -5.35 7.19
CA VAL A 120 -25.90 -5.68 6.80
C VAL A 120 -25.95 -7.01 6.08
N VAL A 121 -24.99 -7.25 5.19
CA VAL A 121 -24.79 -8.49 4.44
C VAL A 121 -23.57 -9.14 5.08
N GLY A 122 -23.79 -10.15 5.93
CA GLY A 122 -22.70 -10.87 6.59
C GLY A 122 -21.57 -11.19 5.59
N ARG A 123 -20.32 -10.91 5.99
CA ARG A 123 -19.14 -10.92 5.11
C ARG A 123 -19.17 -12.06 4.07
N PRO A 124 -19.09 -11.77 2.75
CA PRO A 124 -18.87 -12.84 1.78
C PRO A 124 -17.50 -13.49 2.09
N ARG A 125 -17.52 -14.79 2.39
CA ARG A 125 -16.34 -15.58 2.75
C ARG A 125 -15.41 -15.88 1.57
N ASP A 126 -15.76 -15.45 0.35
CA ASP A 126 -15.08 -15.81 -0.90
C ASP A 126 -13.56 -15.55 -0.89
N GLU A 127 -13.10 -14.44 -0.28
CA GLU A 127 -11.65 -14.14 -0.24
C GLU A 127 -10.88 -14.97 0.79
N ARG A 128 -11.54 -15.44 1.85
CA ARG A 128 -10.91 -16.36 2.82
C ARG A 128 -10.91 -17.79 2.30
N GLU A 129 -11.80 -18.14 1.38
CA GLU A 129 -11.95 -19.49 0.83
C GLU A 129 -10.85 -19.86 -0.17
N ALA A 130 -10.38 -18.92 -1.01
CA ALA A 130 -9.28 -19.20 -1.93
C ALA A 130 -7.95 -19.51 -1.20
N ILE A 131 -7.67 -18.81 -0.10
CA ILE A 131 -6.50 -19.06 0.75
C ILE A 131 -6.72 -20.27 1.69
N ASN A 132 -7.97 -20.59 2.03
CA ASN A 132 -8.32 -21.80 2.78
C ASN A 132 -8.31 -23.07 1.92
N SER A 133 -8.53 -23.03 0.61
CA SER A 133 -8.50 -24.24 -0.22
C SER A 133 -7.07 -24.79 -0.34
N TYR A 134 -6.08 -23.94 -0.56
CA TYR A 134 -4.67 -24.37 -0.57
C TYR A 134 -4.16 -24.77 0.82
N LYS A 135 -4.51 -24.00 1.86
CA LYS A 135 -4.16 -24.39 3.25
C LYS A 135 -4.93 -25.62 3.73
N GLY A 136 -6.15 -25.83 3.24
CA GLY A 136 -6.97 -26.99 3.54
C GLY A 136 -6.42 -28.26 2.91
N GLN A 137 -5.95 -28.19 1.66
CA GLN A 137 -5.30 -29.32 0.99
C GLN A 137 -3.93 -29.67 1.61
N LEU A 138 -3.13 -28.67 1.98
CA LEU A 138 -1.88 -28.91 2.71
C LEU A 138 -2.13 -29.43 4.13
N GLY A 139 -3.19 -28.96 4.77
CA GLY A 139 -3.61 -29.42 6.09
C GLY A 139 -3.98 -30.90 6.11
N VAL A 140 -4.63 -31.40 5.06
CA VAL A 140 -4.98 -32.84 4.95
C VAL A 140 -3.73 -33.72 4.85
N GLY A 141 -2.74 -33.33 4.03
CA GLY A 141 -1.50 -34.09 3.93
C GLY A 141 -0.66 -34.07 5.22
N LEU A 142 -0.65 -32.94 5.93
CA LEU A 142 0.02 -32.83 7.22
C LEU A 142 -0.69 -33.68 8.29
N ASP A 143 -2.03 -33.64 8.33
CA ASP A 143 -2.84 -34.42 9.29
C ASP A 143 -2.58 -35.92 9.11
N LEU A 144 -2.53 -36.41 7.87
CA LEU A 144 -2.16 -37.80 7.52
C LEU A 144 -0.80 -38.21 8.10
N VAL A 145 0.22 -37.37 7.96
CA VAL A 145 1.57 -37.68 8.47
C VAL A 145 1.57 -37.73 10.00
N VAL A 146 0.83 -36.82 10.65
CA VAL A 146 0.71 -36.75 12.10
C VAL A 146 -0.06 -37.96 12.65
N THR A 147 -1.17 -38.35 12.03
CA THR A 147 -1.97 -39.51 12.43
C THR A 147 -1.19 -40.82 12.24
N MET A 148 -0.44 -40.96 11.14
CA MET A 148 0.43 -42.12 10.92
C MET A 148 1.56 -42.20 11.94
N ALA A 149 2.24 -41.08 12.23
CA ALA A 149 3.34 -41.05 13.19
C ALA A 149 2.85 -41.40 14.60
N THR A 150 1.72 -40.84 15.02
CA THR A 150 1.14 -41.09 16.34
C THR A 150 0.67 -42.54 16.49
N MET A 151 -0.03 -43.10 15.51
CA MET A 151 -0.46 -44.49 15.54
C MET A 151 0.72 -45.47 15.51
N PHE A 152 1.76 -45.17 14.71
CA PHE A 152 2.97 -45.98 14.70
C PHE A 152 3.63 -46.03 16.08
N ILE A 153 3.84 -44.88 16.73
CA ILE A 153 4.45 -44.80 18.08
C ILE A 153 3.56 -45.50 19.12
N LEU A 154 2.24 -45.33 19.04
CA LEU A 154 1.30 -45.93 19.97
C LEU A 154 1.29 -47.46 19.87
N PHE A 155 1.21 -48.03 18.67
CA PHE A 155 1.27 -49.48 18.49
C PHE A 155 2.66 -50.05 18.77
N PHE A 156 3.72 -49.29 18.46
CA PHE A 156 5.09 -49.67 18.80
C PHE A 156 5.28 -49.75 20.32
N THR A 157 4.82 -48.75 21.07
CA THR A 157 4.91 -48.75 22.55
C THR A 157 4.02 -49.82 23.20
N ILE A 158 2.80 -50.03 22.70
CA ILE A 158 1.94 -51.13 23.17
C ILE A 158 2.61 -52.50 22.94
N SER A 159 3.26 -52.69 21.78
CA SER A 159 3.95 -53.95 21.48
C SER A 159 5.13 -54.22 22.41
N GLN A 160 5.77 -53.17 22.95
CA GLN A 160 6.81 -53.31 23.96
C GLN A 160 6.28 -53.89 25.27
N TYR A 161 5.03 -53.59 25.61
CA TYR A 161 4.39 -54.07 26.83
C TYR A 161 3.79 -55.46 26.67
N ILE A 162 3.30 -55.81 25.48
CA ILE A 162 2.67 -57.12 25.22
C ILE A 162 3.71 -58.23 25.00
N PHE A 163 4.86 -57.92 24.39
CA PHE A 163 5.87 -58.93 24.04
C PHE A 163 7.18 -58.72 24.80
N GLU A 164 7.25 -59.32 25.98
CA GLU A 164 8.49 -59.51 26.74
C GLU A 164 9.08 -60.90 26.39
N GLY A 165 9.94 -60.99 25.36
CA GLY A 165 10.58 -62.26 24.95
C GLY A 165 11.68 -62.09 23.89
N GLU A 166 12.42 -63.16 23.56
CA GLU A 166 13.62 -63.14 22.67
C GLU A 166 13.38 -62.52 21.27
N ASN A 167 12.13 -62.50 20.78
CA ASN A 167 11.77 -61.93 19.47
C ASN A 167 11.22 -60.48 19.55
N LYS A 168 11.61 -59.75 20.61
CA LYS A 168 11.11 -58.41 20.96
C LYS A 168 11.18 -57.40 19.82
N THR A 169 12.30 -57.35 19.10
CA THR A 169 12.52 -56.37 18.01
C THR A 169 11.66 -56.68 16.78
N GLN A 170 11.50 -57.95 16.43
CA GLN A 170 10.71 -58.38 15.29
C GLN A 170 9.22 -58.11 15.53
N ASN A 171 8.69 -58.48 16.69
CA ASN A 171 7.28 -58.26 17.01
C ASN A 171 6.93 -56.77 17.10
N GLN A 172 7.86 -55.93 17.57
CA GLN A 172 7.68 -54.48 17.58
C GLN A 172 7.54 -53.87 16.19
N MET A 173 8.36 -54.30 15.24
CA MET A 173 8.27 -53.83 13.85
C MET A 173 6.95 -54.25 13.20
N LEU A 174 6.50 -55.50 13.46
CA LEU A 174 5.22 -56.00 12.93
C LEU A 174 4.02 -55.21 13.49
N PHE A 175 4.00 -54.94 14.79
CA PHE A 175 2.93 -54.14 15.40
C PHE A 175 2.99 -52.68 14.98
N GLY A 176 4.18 -52.10 14.76
CA GLY A 176 4.33 -50.78 14.17
C GLY A 176 3.72 -50.71 12.76
N LEU A 177 3.98 -51.72 11.91
CA LEU A 177 3.37 -51.81 10.58
C LEU A 177 1.84 -51.96 10.65
N PHE A 178 1.34 -52.80 11.57
CA PHE A 178 -0.09 -52.94 11.82
C PHE A 178 -0.72 -51.60 12.27
N GLY A 179 -0.04 -50.87 13.15
CA GLY A 179 -0.44 -49.53 13.57
C GLY A 179 -0.50 -48.53 12.42
N LEU A 180 0.39 -48.64 11.43
CA LEU A 180 0.36 -47.81 10.22
C LEU A 180 -0.87 -48.11 9.36
N ILE A 181 -1.22 -49.39 9.17
CA ILE A 181 -2.42 -49.81 8.44
C ILE A 181 -3.69 -49.30 9.14
N VAL A 182 -3.77 -49.46 10.46
CA VAL A 182 -4.90 -48.96 11.26
C VAL A 182 -4.98 -47.43 11.21
N GLY A 183 -3.84 -46.75 11.31
CA GLY A 183 -3.76 -45.29 11.19
C GLY A 183 -4.26 -44.80 9.83
N LEU A 184 -3.92 -45.50 8.74
CA LEU A 184 -4.39 -45.19 7.39
C LEU A 184 -5.91 -45.36 7.26
N LEU A 185 -6.49 -46.39 7.87
CA LEU A 185 -7.95 -46.60 7.89
C LEU A 185 -8.67 -45.48 8.66
N ILE A 186 -8.15 -45.11 9.84
CA ILE A 186 -8.74 -44.05 10.66
C ILE A 186 -8.66 -42.71 9.93
N ASP A 187 -7.52 -42.41 9.31
CA ASP A 187 -7.33 -41.18 8.54
C ASP A 187 -8.28 -41.11 7.34
N ALA A 188 -8.44 -42.22 6.59
CA ALA A 188 -9.40 -42.29 5.49
C ALA A 188 -10.83 -41.97 5.95
N ILE A 189 -11.27 -42.51 7.09
CA ILE A 189 -12.59 -42.21 7.67
C ILE A 189 -12.68 -40.74 8.07
N LEU A 190 -11.66 -40.19 8.72
CA LEU A 190 -11.61 -38.78 9.12
C LEU A 190 -11.66 -37.83 7.91
N VAL A 191 -10.95 -38.15 6.83
CA VAL A 191 -10.96 -37.38 5.59
C VAL A 191 -12.36 -37.39 4.96
N ILE A 192 -13.04 -38.53 4.95
CA ILE A 192 -14.42 -38.63 4.43
C ILE A 192 -15.37 -37.79 5.27
N VAL A 193 -15.37 -37.96 6.60
CA VAL A 193 -16.26 -37.21 7.51
C VAL A 193 -15.99 -35.71 7.44
N ARG A 194 -14.72 -35.31 7.32
CA ARG A 194 -14.34 -33.90 7.16
C ARG A 194 -14.78 -33.38 5.78
N GLY A 195 -14.65 -34.19 4.73
CA GLY A 195 -15.12 -33.88 3.38
C GLY A 195 -16.63 -33.62 3.33
N GLU A 196 -17.44 -34.44 4.00
CA GLU A 196 -18.89 -34.25 4.07
C GLU A 196 -19.25 -32.92 4.76
N LYS A 197 -18.56 -32.58 5.86
CA LYS A 197 -18.79 -31.30 6.54
C LYS A 197 -18.48 -30.10 5.65
N TYR A 198 -17.42 -30.18 4.83
CA TYR A 198 -17.11 -29.12 3.86
C TYR A 198 -18.14 -29.04 2.73
N ASP A 199 -18.64 -30.18 2.24
CA ASP A 199 -19.67 -30.20 1.19
C ASP A 199 -21.01 -29.60 1.67
N ILE A 200 -21.41 -29.86 2.93
CA ILE A 200 -22.63 -29.26 3.52
C ILE A 200 -22.50 -27.73 3.62
N ILE A 201 -21.34 -27.23 4.02
CA ILE A 201 -21.08 -25.78 4.11
C ILE A 201 -21.11 -25.16 2.70
N GLY A 202 -20.51 -25.81 1.70
CA GLY A 202 -20.54 -25.36 0.31
C GLY A 202 -21.97 -25.34 -0.27
N LYS A 203 -22.78 -26.36 0.01
CA LYS A 203 -24.19 -26.42 -0.41
C LYS A 203 -25.03 -25.31 0.21
N GLN A 204 -24.87 -25.02 1.50
CA GLN A 204 -25.56 -23.88 2.14
C GLN A 204 -25.17 -22.54 1.50
N GLN A 205 -23.91 -22.36 1.12
CA GLN A 205 -23.44 -21.16 0.44
C GLN A 205 -24.03 -21.03 -0.97
N LEU A 206 -24.15 -22.13 -1.72
CA LEU A 206 -24.83 -22.14 -3.02
C LEU A 206 -26.32 -21.79 -2.88
N THR A 207 -26.99 -22.27 -1.82
CA THR A 207 -28.37 -21.87 -1.54
C THR A 207 -28.49 -20.36 -1.30
N HIS A 208 -27.60 -19.75 -0.50
CA HIS A 208 -27.60 -18.30 -0.29
C HIS A 208 -27.22 -17.50 -1.55
N LYS A 209 -26.33 -18.02 -2.41
CA LYS A 209 -25.98 -17.38 -3.68
C LYS A 209 -27.10 -17.45 -4.72
N ASN A 210 -27.96 -18.47 -4.65
CA ASN A 210 -29.13 -18.64 -5.51
C ASN A 210 -30.38 -17.87 -5.03
N ILE A 211 -30.31 -17.27 -3.83
CA ILE A 211 -31.25 -16.25 -3.37
C ILE A 211 -30.76 -14.92 -3.96
N ALA A 212 -31.40 -14.46 -5.03
CA ALA A 212 -31.09 -13.16 -5.60
C ALA A 212 -31.50 -12.09 -4.58
N THR A 213 -30.55 -11.47 -3.90
CA THR A 213 -30.82 -10.24 -3.16
C THR A 213 -31.01 -9.12 -4.19
N ASN A 214 -32.20 -8.52 -4.18
CA ASN A 214 -32.45 -7.30 -4.93
C ASN A 214 -31.67 -6.13 -4.28
N ALA A 215 -31.54 -5.00 -4.97
CA ALA A 215 -30.78 -3.82 -4.52
C ALA A 215 -31.21 -3.25 -3.14
N TYR A 216 -32.29 -3.78 -2.56
CA TYR A 216 -32.86 -3.40 -1.26
C TYR A 216 -32.58 -4.43 -0.15
N GLY A 217 -31.81 -5.49 -0.41
CA GLY A 217 -31.41 -6.47 0.61
C GLY A 217 -32.53 -7.38 1.10
N ILE A 218 -33.64 -7.48 0.36
CA ILE A 218 -34.76 -8.38 0.71
C ILE A 218 -34.50 -9.73 0.03
N GLU A 219 -34.58 -10.83 0.77
CA GLU A 219 -34.47 -12.18 0.21
C GLU A 219 -35.56 -12.35 -0.86
N THR A 220 -35.17 -12.36 -2.14
CA THR A 220 -36.13 -12.69 -3.19
C THR A 220 -36.15 -14.18 -3.45
N VAL A 221 -37.35 -14.65 -3.77
CA VAL A 221 -37.67 -16.04 -4.09
C VAL A 221 -36.58 -16.67 -4.97
N PRO A 222 -36.07 -17.88 -4.65
CA PRO A 222 -34.96 -18.50 -5.35
C PRO A 222 -35.15 -18.49 -6.88
N LEU A 223 -34.05 -18.33 -7.63
CA LEU A 223 -34.05 -18.18 -9.10
C LEU A 223 -34.82 -19.30 -9.83
N GLU A 224 -34.84 -20.50 -9.27
CA GLU A 224 -35.60 -21.64 -9.82
C GLU A 224 -37.11 -21.41 -9.79
N ILE A 225 -37.63 -20.84 -8.70
CA ILE A 225 -39.06 -20.53 -8.59
C ILE A 225 -39.42 -19.41 -9.56
N ARG A 226 -38.54 -18.42 -9.76
CA ARG A 226 -38.74 -17.38 -10.80
C ARG A 226 -38.85 -17.98 -12.20
N LYS A 227 -37.99 -18.94 -12.55
CA LYS A 227 -38.06 -19.64 -13.84
C LYS A 227 -39.38 -20.40 -13.97
N LYS A 228 -39.80 -21.14 -12.94
CA LYS A 228 -41.07 -21.86 -12.93
C LYS A 228 -42.28 -20.92 -13.03
N LEU A 229 -42.27 -19.79 -12.32
CA LEU A 229 -43.36 -18.80 -12.36
C LEU A 229 -43.42 -18.07 -13.71
N ALA A 230 -42.28 -17.79 -14.32
CA ALA A 230 -42.20 -17.22 -15.67
C ALA A 230 -42.75 -18.21 -16.72
N GLN A 231 -42.39 -19.49 -16.61
CA GLN A 231 -42.90 -20.55 -17.48
C GLN A 231 -44.42 -20.76 -17.32
N ALA A 232 -44.93 -20.74 -16.08
CA ALA A 232 -46.36 -20.82 -15.80
C ALA A 232 -47.14 -19.62 -16.36
N ARG A 233 -46.55 -18.41 -16.33
CA ARG A 233 -47.12 -17.20 -16.94
C ARG A 233 -47.15 -17.26 -18.46
N THR A 234 -46.14 -17.87 -19.09
CA THR A 234 -46.14 -18.04 -20.56
C THR A 234 -47.14 -19.10 -21.03
N GLN A 235 -47.38 -20.16 -20.25
CA GLN A 235 -48.42 -21.15 -20.56
C GLN A 235 -49.83 -20.54 -20.45
N LYS A 236 -50.12 -19.79 -19.38
CA LYS A 236 -51.44 -19.16 -19.19
C LYS A 236 -51.80 -18.06 -20.21
N LYS A 237 -50.84 -17.61 -21.04
CA LYS A 237 -51.08 -16.61 -22.10
C LYS A 237 -51.41 -17.25 -23.45
N ASN A 238 -51.19 -18.56 -23.59
CA ASN A 238 -51.42 -19.31 -24.82
C ASN A 238 -52.68 -20.20 -24.77
N ASP A 239 -53.38 -20.21 -23.63
CA ASP A 239 -54.73 -20.73 -23.45
C ASP A 239 -55.73 -19.57 -23.38
#